data_AF-A0A8D6PUE2-F1
#
_entry.id   AF-A0A8D6PUE2-F1
#
_cell.length_a   1.000
_cell.length_b   1.000
_cell.length_c   1.000
_cell.angle_alpha   90.00
_cell.angle_beta   90.00
_cell.angle_gamma   90.00
#
_symmetry.space_group_name_H-M   'P 1'
#
loop_
_entity.id
_entity.type
_entity.pdbx_description
1 polymer ?
#
loop_
_entity_poly.entity_id
_entity_poly.type
_entity_poly.pdbx_seq_one_letter_code
_entity_poly.pdbx_strand_id
1 'polypeptide(L)'
;MKVIRDSIHKDIYLDENELKIVDSEEFQRLRNIKQTGLTHLVYPSANHTRFEHSLGTMFIASKIAEKINADIELTRVSALLHDIGHPPFSHTLEICGYNHEHITREKLKHMDLGNFSKKDIIKTLKRKNLEGKIISGEVDADRMDYLLRDSYHTGTAYGMIDLPRILRSITTFESFGSPKIGILMKGIQAIESLLVARHQMYSAVYMHPTVRIADTMLKRAVIGEIHKKNLNLKDLSKMDDIDLVSFLRNSENYLMNRIDKRNLYKNIITYSYFDLKPIERWIFVNLGEKEILSLEEKLYEEFGCDLFIDIYPIPKMEEHNVYVISDKGVNRLDEVSPLAQSLKPSEIRLWNISIYTPKEKIKELKENNIKDRINKILKELDMKIESKLIDILKEYGSIKGKGRFLELAKEKGMSPKEFYNELHKLIFCGLIREKFNRRKYIYCLNKNYSKFL
;
A
#
# COMPACT_ATOMS: atom_id res chain seq x y z
N MET A 1 -25.14 -12.20 21.72
CA MET A 1 -23.90 -12.50 20.97
C MET A 1 -24.20 -13.36 19.77
N LYS A 2 -23.79 -12.93 18.58
CA LYS A 2 -23.85 -13.70 17.33
C LYS A 2 -22.48 -14.33 17.06
N VAL A 3 -22.46 -15.51 16.46
CA VAL A 3 -21.22 -16.18 16.01
C VAL A 3 -21.18 -16.20 14.48
N ILE A 4 -20.04 -15.83 13.92
CA ILE A 4 -19.71 -15.98 12.51
C ILE A 4 -18.54 -16.95 12.40
N ARG A 5 -18.66 -17.95 11.51
CA ARG A 5 -17.59 -18.90 11.23
C ARG A 5 -16.65 -18.32 10.16
N ASP A 6 -15.37 -18.25 10.49
CA ASP A 6 -14.27 -17.77 9.64
C ASP A 6 -13.27 -18.92 9.37
N SER A 7 -12.73 -18.98 8.16
CA SER A 7 -11.81 -20.03 7.72
C SER A 7 -10.47 -19.96 8.48
N ILE A 8 -10.02 -18.76 8.81
CA ILE A 8 -8.72 -18.46 9.43
C ILE A 8 -8.83 -18.53 10.95
N HIS A 9 -9.71 -17.72 11.54
CA HIS A 9 -9.80 -17.49 12.98
C HIS A 9 -10.86 -18.34 13.69
N LYS A 10 -11.58 -19.19 12.94
CA LYS A 10 -12.65 -20.07 13.44
C LYS A 10 -13.87 -19.28 13.90
N ASP A 11 -14.12 -19.16 15.20
CA ASP A 11 -15.35 -18.52 15.67
C ASP A 11 -15.10 -17.06 16.03
N ILE A 12 -15.73 -16.16 15.28
CA ILE A 12 -15.72 -14.72 15.53
C ILE A 12 -17.05 -14.35 16.18
N TYR A 13 -16.97 -13.79 17.38
CA TYR A 13 -18.12 -13.37 18.17
C TYR A 13 -18.38 -11.89 17.98
N LEU A 14 -19.65 -11.54 17.80
CA LEU A 14 -20.17 -10.18 17.69
C LEU A 14 -21.17 -9.91 18.80
N ASP A 15 -21.07 -8.74 19.43
CA ASP A 15 -22.13 -8.22 20.29
C ASP A 15 -23.29 -7.61 19.47
N GLU A 16 -24.32 -7.10 20.15
CA GLU A 16 -25.51 -6.55 19.48
C GLU A 16 -25.25 -5.23 18.74
N ASN A 17 -24.33 -4.40 19.22
CA ASN A 17 -24.01 -3.12 18.59
C ASN A 17 -23.10 -3.35 17.36
N GLU A 18 -22.15 -4.27 17.47
CA GLU A 18 -21.31 -4.71 16.36
C GLU A 18 -22.15 -5.39 15.27
N LEU A 19 -23.13 -6.20 15.66
CA LEU A 19 -24.02 -6.85 14.69
C LEU A 19 -24.83 -5.84 13.88
N LYS A 20 -25.34 -4.76 14.50
CA LYS A 20 -26.03 -3.67 13.77
C LYS A 20 -25.13 -3.01 12.72
N ILE A 21 -23.85 -2.81 13.03
CA ILE A 21 -22.87 -2.27 12.10
C ILE A 21 -22.61 -3.26 10.96
N VAL A 22 -22.41 -4.54 11.29
CA VAL A 22 -22.17 -5.58 10.31
C VAL A 22 -23.36 -5.76 9.37
N ASP A 23 -24.59 -5.58 9.86
CA ASP A 23 -25.82 -5.68 9.08
C ASP A 23 -26.16 -4.41 8.27
N SER A 24 -25.36 -3.33 8.39
CA SER A 24 -25.57 -2.11 7.61
C SER A 24 -25.27 -2.33 6.12
N GLU A 25 -25.89 -1.51 5.25
CA GLU A 25 -25.65 -1.55 3.81
C GLU A 25 -24.17 -1.31 3.47
N GLU A 26 -23.53 -0.34 4.12
CA GLU A 26 -22.14 0.03 3.86
C GLU A 26 -21.17 -1.11 4.19
N PHE A 27 -21.45 -1.87 5.26
CA PHE A 27 -20.61 -3.01 5.63
C PHE A 27 -20.93 -4.25 4.80
N GLN A 28 -22.21 -4.54 4.53
CA GLN A 28 -22.63 -5.67 3.69
C GLN A 28 -22.12 -5.55 2.25
N ARG A 29 -21.97 -4.33 1.72
CA ARG A 29 -21.30 -4.07 0.43
C ARG A 29 -19.92 -4.71 0.33
N LEU A 30 -19.18 -4.81 1.45
CA LEU A 30 -17.83 -5.41 1.45
C LEU A 30 -17.82 -6.89 1.05
N ARG A 31 -18.96 -7.60 1.12
CA ARG A 31 -19.10 -8.98 0.65
C ARG A 31 -18.87 -9.13 -0.85
N ASN A 32 -19.06 -8.06 -1.60
CA ASN A 32 -18.93 -8.05 -3.05
C ASN A 32 -17.67 -7.32 -3.51
N ILE A 33 -16.74 -7.03 -2.58
CA ILE A 33 -15.46 -6.38 -2.89
C ILE A 33 -14.34 -7.34 -2.53
N LYS A 34 -13.69 -7.91 -3.55
CA LYS A 34 -12.56 -8.82 -3.34
C LYS A 34 -11.41 -8.11 -2.65
N GLN A 35 -10.84 -8.74 -1.62
CA GLN A 35 -9.70 -8.23 -0.86
C GLN A 35 -8.51 -7.92 -1.80
N THR A 36 -8.20 -8.86 -2.68
CA THR A 36 -7.05 -8.81 -3.59
C THR A 36 -7.44 -8.55 -5.04
N GLY A 37 -8.58 -7.89 -5.30
CA GLY A 37 -9.00 -7.48 -6.65
C GLY A 37 -8.96 -8.61 -7.70
N LEU A 38 -8.14 -8.43 -8.75
CA LEU A 38 -8.03 -9.36 -9.87
C LEU A 38 -7.03 -10.53 -9.64
N THR A 39 -6.48 -10.69 -8.43
CA THR A 39 -5.56 -11.79 -8.11
C THR A 39 -6.14 -13.18 -8.42
N HIS A 40 -7.47 -13.34 -8.38
CA HIS A 40 -8.15 -14.59 -8.74
C HIS A 40 -7.90 -15.05 -10.19
N LEU A 41 -7.50 -14.15 -11.09
CA LEU A 41 -7.09 -14.52 -12.46
C LEU A 41 -5.78 -15.33 -12.49
N VAL A 42 -4.98 -15.27 -11.43
CA VAL A 42 -3.74 -16.05 -11.27
C VAL A 42 -3.92 -17.16 -10.25
N TYR A 43 -4.59 -16.86 -9.13
CA TYR A 43 -4.85 -17.78 -8.03
C TYR A 43 -6.37 -18.00 -7.92
N PRO A 44 -6.97 -18.98 -8.62
CA PRO A 44 -8.43 -19.09 -8.77
C PRO A 44 -9.23 -19.14 -7.46
N SER A 45 -8.60 -19.52 -6.34
CA SER A 45 -9.22 -19.57 -5.02
C SER A 45 -9.19 -18.25 -4.23
N ALA A 46 -8.48 -17.22 -4.72
CA ALA A 46 -8.36 -15.89 -4.10
C ALA A 46 -9.62 -15.03 -4.31
N ASN A 47 -10.77 -15.53 -3.83
CA ASN A 47 -12.08 -14.90 -3.95
C ASN A 47 -12.57 -14.26 -2.64
N HIS A 48 -11.76 -14.28 -1.59
CA HIS A 48 -12.12 -13.68 -0.33
C HIS A 48 -12.29 -12.17 -0.42
N THR A 49 -13.15 -11.64 0.43
CA THR A 49 -13.67 -10.28 0.36
C THR A 49 -13.22 -9.44 1.54
N ARG A 50 -13.41 -8.12 1.44
CA ARG A 50 -13.14 -7.18 2.53
C ARG A 50 -14.01 -7.41 3.76
N PHE A 51 -15.14 -8.08 3.60
CA PHE A 51 -16.05 -8.40 4.70
C PHE A 51 -15.38 -9.33 5.71
N GLU A 52 -14.91 -10.51 5.28
CA GLU A 52 -14.24 -11.45 6.19
C GLU A 52 -12.89 -10.93 6.67
N HIS A 53 -12.19 -10.13 5.86
CA HIS A 53 -10.98 -9.45 6.30
C HIS A 53 -11.26 -8.50 7.46
N SER A 54 -12.29 -7.66 7.35
CA SER A 54 -12.67 -6.71 8.40
C SER A 54 -13.07 -7.42 9.71
N LEU A 55 -13.78 -8.55 9.62
CA LEU A 55 -14.10 -9.41 10.78
C LEU A 55 -12.84 -10.01 11.41
N GLY A 56 -11.90 -10.51 10.60
CA GLY A 56 -10.65 -11.09 11.07
C GLY A 56 -9.71 -10.05 11.69
N THR A 57 -9.60 -8.86 11.08
CA THR A 57 -8.88 -7.72 11.63
C THR A 57 -9.45 -7.32 12.99
N MET A 58 -10.78 -7.24 13.12
CA MET A 58 -11.44 -7.01 14.42
C MET A 58 -11.08 -8.10 15.45
N PHE A 59 -11.10 -9.37 15.06
CA PHE A 59 -10.74 -10.48 15.93
C PHE A 59 -9.31 -10.33 16.47
N ILE A 60 -8.33 -10.16 15.59
CA ILE A 60 -6.92 -10.01 16.00
C ILE A 60 -6.72 -8.73 16.83
N ALA A 61 -7.31 -7.62 16.41
CA ALA A 61 -7.20 -6.34 17.10
C ALA A 61 -7.73 -6.43 18.55
N SER A 62 -8.84 -7.15 18.76
CA SER A 62 -9.39 -7.37 20.10
C SER A 62 -8.43 -8.13 21.01
N LYS A 63 -7.71 -9.12 20.47
CA LYS A 63 -6.71 -9.91 21.22
C LYS A 63 -5.47 -9.09 21.56
N ILE A 64 -5.05 -8.19 20.68
CA ILE A 64 -3.99 -7.24 20.99
C ILE A 64 -4.45 -6.26 22.08
N ALA A 65 -5.65 -5.68 21.94
CA ALA A 65 -6.18 -4.73 22.90
C ALA A 65 -6.30 -5.33 24.31
N GLU A 66 -6.83 -6.55 24.41
CA GLU A 66 -6.88 -7.34 25.65
C GLU A 66 -5.48 -7.54 26.24
N LYS A 67 -4.50 -7.90 25.40
CA LYS A 67 -3.13 -8.17 25.83
C LYS A 67 -2.41 -6.95 26.41
N ILE A 68 -2.66 -5.77 25.87
CA ILE A 68 -1.97 -4.54 26.26
C ILE A 68 -2.85 -3.57 27.09
N ASN A 69 -4.03 -4.04 27.53
CA ASN A 69 -5.02 -3.28 28.29
C ASN A 69 -5.44 -1.96 27.60
N ALA A 70 -5.67 -2.00 26.28
CA ALA A 70 -6.26 -0.89 25.53
C ALA A 70 -7.80 -0.95 25.55
N ASP A 71 -8.46 0.07 24.99
CA ASP A 71 -9.92 0.06 24.85
C ASP A 71 -10.34 -0.99 23.81
N ILE A 72 -10.85 -2.13 24.29
CA ILE A 72 -11.24 -3.28 23.45
C ILE A 72 -12.45 -2.92 22.56
N GLU A 73 -13.44 -2.23 23.12
CA GLU A 73 -14.69 -1.90 22.43
C GLU A 73 -14.41 -0.92 21.27
N LEU A 74 -13.69 0.18 21.55
CA LEU A 74 -13.28 1.15 20.54
C LEU A 74 -12.37 0.52 19.46
N THR A 75 -11.45 -0.36 19.88
CA THR A 75 -10.56 -1.08 18.94
C THR A 75 -11.36 -1.96 17.99
N ARG A 76 -12.30 -2.75 18.51
CA ARG A 76 -13.10 -3.68 17.70
C ARG A 76 -13.95 -2.95 16.67
N VAL A 77 -14.73 -1.96 17.10
CA VAL A 77 -15.59 -1.22 16.16
C VAL A 77 -14.75 -0.45 15.12
N SER A 78 -13.62 0.12 15.51
CA SER A 78 -12.73 0.82 14.57
C SER A 78 -12.07 -0.17 13.59
N ALA A 79 -11.72 -1.37 14.05
CA ALA A 79 -11.15 -2.42 13.22
C ALA A 79 -12.16 -2.95 12.19
N LEU A 80 -13.44 -3.12 12.56
CA LEU A 80 -14.49 -3.45 11.59
C LEU A 80 -14.56 -2.37 10.49
N LEU A 81 -14.54 -1.11 10.88
CA LEU A 81 -14.86 -0.01 9.97
C LEU A 81 -13.68 0.51 9.14
N HIS A 82 -12.46 -0.01 9.32
CA HIS A 82 -11.26 0.59 8.70
C HIS A 82 -11.33 0.62 7.16
N ASP A 83 -11.98 -0.39 6.57
CA ASP A 83 -11.98 -0.67 5.14
C ASP A 83 -13.28 -0.34 4.39
N ILE A 84 -14.31 0.21 5.07
CA ILE A 84 -15.62 0.49 4.46
C ILE A 84 -15.57 1.47 3.29
N GLY A 85 -14.49 2.26 3.18
CA GLY A 85 -14.26 3.24 2.13
C GLY A 85 -13.59 2.69 0.88
N HIS A 86 -13.23 1.41 0.82
CA HIS A 86 -12.59 0.84 -0.35
C HIS A 86 -13.50 0.84 -1.59
N PRO A 87 -12.96 1.16 -2.78
CA PRO A 87 -13.69 1.05 -4.03
C PRO A 87 -13.76 -0.43 -4.48
N PRO A 88 -14.55 -0.74 -5.53
CA PRO A 88 -14.46 -2.01 -6.24
C PRO A 88 -13.02 -2.36 -6.59
N PHE A 89 -12.67 -3.63 -6.53
CA PHE A 89 -11.31 -4.13 -6.76
C PHE A 89 -10.25 -3.45 -5.87
N SER A 90 -10.62 -2.95 -4.69
CA SER A 90 -9.67 -2.63 -3.63
C SER A 90 -8.65 -1.55 -4.03
N HIS A 91 -7.38 -1.69 -3.65
CA HIS A 91 -6.33 -0.74 -4.01
C HIS A 91 -6.11 -0.59 -5.53
N THR A 92 -6.63 -1.50 -6.36
CA THR A 92 -6.55 -1.36 -7.82
C THR A 92 -7.23 -0.08 -8.30
N LEU A 93 -8.31 0.37 -7.65
CA LEU A 93 -9.06 1.57 -8.06
C LEU A 93 -8.90 2.77 -7.11
N GLU A 94 -7.79 2.82 -6.37
CA GLU A 94 -7.32 4.06 -5.76
C GLU A 94 -6.64 4.96 -6.80
N ILE A 95 -7.44 5.38 -7.78
CA ILE A 95 -7.05 6.19 -8.92
C ILE A 95 -7.62 7.60 -8.83
N CYS A 96 -7.06 8.53 -9.59
CA CYS A 96 -7.52 9.90 -9.78
C CYS A 96 -7.69 10.67 -8.45
N GLY A 97 -6.87 10.35 -7.45
CA GLY A 97 -6.94 10.94 -6.11
C GLY A 97 -8.00 10.31 -5.20
N TYR A 98 -8.65 9.22 -5.59
CA TYR A 98 -9.49 8.42 -4.70
C TYR A 98 -8.64 7.91 -3.54
N ASN A 99 -9.12 8.13 -2.32
CA ASN A 99 -8.43 7.73 -1.10
C ASN A 99 -9.44 7.04 -0.16
N HIS A 100 -9.30 5.73 0.01
CA HIS A 100 -10.24 4.93 0.80
C HIS A 100 -10.32 5.44 2.25
N GLU A 101 -9.20 5.82 2.89
CA GLU A 101 -9.22 6.35 4.27
C GLU A 101 -10.04 7.65 4.42
N HIS A 102 -10.06 8.49 3.38
CA HIS A 102 -10.91 9.67 3.34
C HIS A 102 -12.37 9.28 3.19
N ILE A 103 -12.69 8.40 2.24
CA ILE A 103 -14.05 7.92 2.00
C ILE A 103 -14.63 7.17 3.22
N THR A 104 -13.83 6.34 3.88
CA THR A 104 -14.18 5.70 5.17
C THR A 104 -14.67 6.76 6.15
N ARG A 105 -13.87 7.81 6.37
CA ARG A 105 -14.23 8.89 7.32
C ARG A 105 -15.47 9.68 6.90
N GLU A 106 -15.69 9.87 5.61
CA GLU A 106 -16.92 10.52 5.12
C GLU A 106 -18.15 9.65 5.35
N LYS A 107 -18.09 8.34 5.04
CA LYS A 107 -19.19 7.38 5.31
C LYS A 107 -19.56 7.35 6.80
N LEU A 108 -18.56 7.31 7.69
CA LEU A 108 -18.78 7.27 9.15
C LEU A 108 -19.54 8.48 9.70
N LYS A 109 -19.52 9.63 9.02
CA LYS A 109 -20.32 10.79 9.46
C LYS A 109 -21.82 10.50 9.36
N HIS A 110 -22.23 9.73 8.36
CA HIS A 110 -23.62 9.51 8.01
C HIS A 110 -24.16 8.17 8.52
N MET A 111 -23.29 7.16 8.68
CA MET A 111 -23.66 5.84 9.18
C MET A 111 -24.22 5.90 10.61
N ASP A 112 -25.20 5.05 10.91
CA ASP A 112 -25.64 4.80 12.29
C ASP A 112 -24.65 3.84 12.96
N LEU A 113 -23.98 4.32 14.00
CA LEU A 113 -23.00 3.54 14.78
C LEU A 113 -23.57 3.19 16.17
N GLY A 114 -24.88 3.32 16.38
CA GLY A 114 -25.51 3.09 17.68
C GLY A 114 -24.86 3.94 18.76
N ASN A 115 -24.31 3.27 19.78
CA ASN A 115 -23.74 3.92 20.96
C ASN A 115 -22.27 4.34 20.76
N PHE A 116 -21.63 3.99 19.65
CA PHE A 116 -20.21 4.29 19.45
C PHE A 116 -19.97 5.75 19.06
N SER A 117 -18.95 6.36 19.67
CA SER A 117 -18.53 7.73 19.36
C SER A 117 -17.86 7.80 17.98
N LYS A 118 -18.57 8.38 17.00
CA LYS A 118 -18.03 8.72 15.65
C LYS A 118 -16.68 9.46 15.75
N LYS A 119 -16.57 10.39 16.69
CA LYS A 119 -15.36 11.21 16.89
C LYS A 119 -14.17 10.35 17.30
N ASP A 120 -14.37 9.41 18.21
CA ASP A 120 -13.30 8.55 18.71
C ASP A 120 -12.91 7.49 17.69
N ILE A 121 -13.87 6.94 16.94
CA ILE A 121 -13.57 6.04 15.80
C ILE A 121 -12.73 6.78 14.75
N ILE A 122 -13.14 7.97 14.32
CA ILE A 122 -12.38 8.76 13.34
C ILE A 122 -10.99 9.14 13.87
N LYS A 123 -10.86 9.43 15.18
CA LYS A 123 -9.55 9.66 15.82
C LYS A 123 -8.68 8.41 15.77
N THR A 124 -9.29 7.25 16.02
CA THR A 124 -8.64 5.93 16.00
C THR A 124 -8.15 5.56 14.61
N LEU A 125 -8.99 5.69 13.59
CA LEU A 125 -8.62 5.44 12.18
C LEU A 125 -7.54 6.40 11.66
N LYS A 126 -7.38 7.58 12.29
CA LYS A 126 -6.25 8.50 12.03
C LYS A 126 -4.96 8.13 12.79
N ARG A 127 -4.93 6.99 13.48
CA ARG A 127 -3.79 6.48 14.26
C ARG A 127 -3.31 7.44 15.37
N LYS A 128 -4.25 8.21 15.96
CA LYS A 128 -3.94 9.24 16.98
C LYS A 128 -3.92 8.73 18.42
N ASN A 129 -4.31 7.48 18.65
CA ASN A 129 -4.34 6.81 19.94
C ASN A 129 -3.68 5.42 19.83
N LEU A 130 -3.69 4.68 20.93
CA LEU A 130 -3.10 3.35 20.99
C LEU A 130 -3.88 2.36 20.11
N GLU A 131 -5.21 2.41 20.17
CA GLU A 131 -6.15 1.56 19.44
C GLU A 131 -5.92 1.66 17.91
N GLY A 132 -5.66 2.87 17.42
CA GLY A 132 -5.38 3.07 16.00
C GLY A 132 -4.09 2.40 15.54
N LYS A 133 -3.08 2.33 16.41
CA LYS A 133 -1.80 1.64 16.15
C LYS A 133 -1.94 0.12 16.22
N ILE A 134 -2.90 -0.40 16.99
CA ILE A 134 -3.25 -1.82 17.02
C ILE A 134 -3.82 -2.24 15.67
N ILE A 135 -4.69 -1.41 15.08
CA ILE A 135 -5.36 -1.69 13.81
C ILE A 135 -4.40 -1.50 12.63
N SER A 136 -3.65 -0.39 12.63
CA SER A 136 -2.74 -0.03 11.54
C SER A 136 -1.47 0.66 12.08
N GLY A 137 -0.33 -0.04 11.96
CA GLY A 137 0.94 0.29 12.60
C GLY A 137 2.09 -0.63 12.15
N GLU A 138 3.15 -0.72 12.95
CA GLU A 138 4.32 -1.50 12.59
C GLU A 138 4.12 -3.02 12.80
N VAL A 139 3.36 -3.41 13.83
CA VAL A 139 2.83 -4.78 14.03
C VAL A 139 1.35 -4.65 14.31
N ASP A 140 0.52 -4.82 13.28
CA ASP A 140 -0.89 -4.47 13.34
C ASP A 140 -1.82 -5.63 12.94
N ALA A 141 -3.09 -5.49 13.34
CA ALA A 141 -4.11 -6.50 13.14
C ALA A 141 -4.50 -6.67 11.66
N ASP A 142 -4.57 -5.56 10.91
CA ASP A 142 -4.86 -5.54 9.47
C ASP A 142 -3.90 -6.46 8.72
N ARG A 143 -2.60 -6.27 8.92
CA ARG A 143 -1.54 -7.05 8.27
C ARG A 143 -1.51 -8.50 8.68
N MET A 144 -1.69 -8.77 9.97
CA MET A 144 -1.71 -10.15 10.43
C MET A 144 -2.90 -10.91 9.86
N ASP A 145 -4.07 -10.28 9.71
CA ASP A 145 -5.21 -10.91 9.05
C ASP A 145 -4.95 -11.13 7.57
N TYR A 146 -4.62 -10.07 6.81
CA TYR A 146 -4.51 -10.23 5.35
C TYR A 146 -3.38 -11.18 4.98
N LEU A 147 -2.25 -11.22 5.70
CA LEU A 147 -1.17 -12.16 5.36
C LEU A 147 -1.62 -13.60 5.50
N LEU A 148 -2.27 -13.94 6.62
CA LEU A 148 -2.82 -15.28 6.85
C LEU A 148 -3.91 -15.63 5.84
N ARG A 149 -4.85 -14.70 5.63
CA ARG A 149 -6.03 -14.88 4.78
C ARG A 149 -5.64 -14.99 3.31
N ASP A 150 -4.84 -14.07 2.81
CA ASP A 150 -4.38 -14.08 1.43
C ASP A 150 -3.54 -15.33 1.16
N SER A 151 -2.66 -15.73 2.08
CA SER A 151 -1.88 -16.98 1.98
C SER A 151 -2.80 -18.19 1.86
N TYR A 152 -3.79 -18.30 2.75
CA TYR A 152 -4.76 -19.39 2.75
C TYR A 152 -5.55 -19.46 1.43
N HIS A 153 -6.10 -18.34 0.98
CA HIS A 153 -6.96 -18.28 -0.21
C HIS A 153 -6.18 -18.35 -1.53
N THR A 154 -4.92 -17.92 -1.56
CA THR A 154 -4.04 -18.11 -2.73
C THR A 154 -3.45 -19.52 -2.79
N GLY A 155 -3.48 -20.26 -1.67
CA GLY A 155 -2.82 -21.55 -1.53
C GLY A 155 -1.29 -21.44 -1.44
N THR A 156 -0.76 -20.22 -1.25
CA THR A 156 0.67 -20.03 -1.02
C THR A 156 0.99 -20.28 0.44
N ALA A 157 2.14 -20.89 0.75
CA ALA A 157 2.61 -21.08 2.12
C ALA A 157 3.38 -19.85 2.66
N TYR A 158 3.49 -18.79 1.86
CA TYR A 158 4.37 -17.65 2.14
C TYR A 158 3.87 -16.74 3.25
N GLY A 159 2.55 -16.56 3.42
CA GLY A 159 1.99 -15.68 4.44
C GLY A 159 1.73 -16.33 5.79
N MET A 160 2.27 -17.54 6.04
CA MET A 160 2.12 -18.21 7.32
C MET A 160 2.92 -17.50 8.41
N ILE A 161 2.23 -17.00 9.44
CA ILE A 161 2.83 -16.32 10.58
C ILE A 161 2.46 -17.02 11.90
N ASP A 162 3.35 -17.00 12.88
CA ASP A 162 3.07 -17.48 14.24
C ASP A 162 2.32 -16.42 15.05
N LEU A 163 1.06 -16.20 14.66
CA LEU A 163 0.16 -15.25 15.32
C LEU A 163 0.10 -15.46 16.85
N PRO A 164 -0.04 -16.69 17.38
CA PRO A 164 -0.03 -16.92 18.83
C PRO A 164 1.27 -16.44 19.50
N ARG A 165 2.44 -16.63 18.88
CA ARG A 165 3.71 -16.13 19.45
C ARG A 165 3.81 -14.62 19.40
N ILE A 166 3.37 -13.99 18.30
CA ILE A 166 3.31 -12.52 18.18
C ILE A 166 2.45 -11.96 19.31
N LEU A 167 1.21 -12.45 19.46
CA LEU A 167 0.28 -12.02 20.51
C LEU A 167 0.82 -12.23 21.93
N ARG A 168 1.56 -13.31 22.20
CA ARG A 168 2.18 -13.52 23.53
C ARG A 168 3.33 -12.54 23.81
N SER A 169 3.96 -11.99 22.77
CA SER A 169 5.14 -11.16 22.86
C SER A 169 4.88 -9.65 22.74
N ILE A 170 3.70 -9.26 22.25
CA ILE A 170 3.31 -7.85 22.16
C ILE A 170 3.14 -7.23 23.54
N THR A 171 3.60 -5.99 23.69
CA THR A 171 3.57 -5.22 24.93
C THR A 171 3.57 -3.72 24.61
N THR A 172 3.39 -2.90 25.62
CA THR A 172 3.56 -1.44 25.55
C THR A 172 4.79 -0.97 26.33
N PHE A 173 5.29 0.20 25.96
CA PHE A 173 6.31 0.94 26.71
C PHE A 173 6.08 2.45 26.56
N GLU A 174 6.56 3.23 27.54
CA GLU A 174 6.47 4.69 27.51
C GLU A 174 7.59 5.30 26.66
N SER A 175 7.21 6.21 25.76
CA SER A 175 8.15 6.93 24.91
C SER A 175 7.64 8.35 24.64
N PHE A 176 8.42 9.36 25.06
CA PHE A 176 8.07 10.77 24.92
C PHE A 176 6.69 11.13 25.50
N GLY A 177 6.33 10.53 26.65
CA GLY A 177 5.06 10.78 27.34
C GLY A 177 3.84 10.16 26.63
N SER A 178 4.04 9.12 25.83
CA SER A 178 2.96 8.39 25.17
C SER A 178 3.28 6.89 25.10
N PRO A 179 2.26 6.03 25.26
CA PRO A 179 2.44 4.60 25.10
C PRO A 179 2.70 4.26 23.63
N LYS A 180 3.70 3.41 23.41
CA LYS A 180 4.02 2.79 22.12
C LYS A 180 3.95 1.29 22.21
N ILE A 181 3.63 0.66 21.08
CA ILE A 181 3.62 -0.79 20.92
C ILE A 181 5.07 -1.25 20.68
N GLY A 182 5.44 -2.34 21.35
CA GLY A 182 6.70 -3.02 21.14
C GLY A 182 6.54 -4.53 21.30
N ILE A 183 7.62 -5.25 21.01
CA ILE A 183 7.69 -6.70 21.08
C ILE A 183 8.78 -7.08 22.07
N LEU A 184 8.48 -7.97 23.01
CA LEU A 184 9.48 -8.52 23.92
C LEU A 184 10.56 -9.26 23.12
N MET A 185 11.82 -9.16 23.53
CA MET A 185 12.98 -9.79 22.84
C MET A 185 12.78 -11.28 22.56
N LYS A 186 12.11 -12.00 23.47
CA LYS A 186 11.75 -13.42 23.28
C LYS A 186 10.82 -13.69 22.08
N GLY A 187 10.16 -12.67 21.54
CA GLY A 187 9.26 -12.74 20.38
C GLY A 187 9.92 -12.38 19.05
N ILE A 188 11.21 -12.09 19.02
CA ILE A 188 11.90 -11.58 17.82
C ILE A 188 11.72 -12.49 16.60
N GLN A 189 11.82 -13.81 16.77
CA GLN A 189 11.68 -14.77 15.68
C GLN A 189 10.29 -14.73 15.02
N ALA A 190 9.25 -14.43 15.80
CA ALA A 190 7.88 -14.36 15.26
C ALA A 190 7.68 -13.11 14.40
N ILE A 191 8.33 -12.00 14.75
CA ILE A 191 8.33 -10.78 13.95
C ILE A 191 9.22 -10.91 12.72
N GLU A 192 10.37 -11.57 12.85
CA GLU A 192 11.20 -11.93 11.70
C GLU A 192 10.43 -12.80 10.70
N SER A 193 9.69 -13.79 11.18
CA SER A 193 8.79 -14.60 10.35
C SER A 193 7.70 -13.75 9.67
N LEU A 194 7.09 -12.79 10.39
CA LEU A 194 6.13 -11.84 9.81
C LEU A 194 6.76 -11.00 8.67
N LEU A 195 7.99 -10.51 8.85
CA LEU A 195 8.70 -9.76 7.82
C LEU A 195 9.00 -10.60 6.58
N VAL A 196 9.47 -11.82 6.77
CA VAL A 196 9.75 -12.76 5.66
C VAL A 196 8.44 -13.09 4.93
N ALA A 197 7.38 -13.39 5.67
CA ALA A 197 6.08 -13.71 5.13
C ALA A 197 5.54 -12.57 4.27
N ARG A 198 5.61 -11.33 4.77
CA ARG A 198 5.24 -10.13 4.01
C ARG A 198 6.06 -9.99 2.74
N HIS A 199 7.39 -10.10 2.82
CA HIS A 199 8.27 -9.97 1.66
C HIS A 199 7.94 -10.99 0.56
N GLN A 200 7.69 -12.24 0.97
CA GLN A 200 7.34 -13.31 0.05
C GLN A 200 5.93 -13.12 -0.55
N MET A 201 4.92 -12.76 0.26
CA MET A 201 3.58 -12.44 -0.24
C MET A 201 3.60 -11.27 -1.23
N TYR A 202 4.38 -10.24 -0.93
CA TYR A 202 4.51 -9.07 -1.79
C TYR A 202 5.13 -9.40 -3.15
N SER A 203 6.20 -10.18 -3.16
CA SER A 203 6.86 -10.59 -4.41
C SER A 203 6.06 -11.63 -5.21
N ALA A 204 5.51 -12.65 -4.55
CA ALA A 204 4.87 -13.78 -5.22
C ALA A 204 3.40 -13.54 -5.60
N VAL A 205 2.66 -12.77 -4.80
CA VAL A 205 1.21 -12.56 -4.98
C VAL A 205 0.93 -11.13 -5.45
N TYR A 206 1.23 -10.13 -4.63
CA TYR A 206 0.79 -8.74 -4.91
C TYR A 206 1.49 -8.15 -6.14
N MET A 207 2.79 -8.40 -6.31
CA MET A 207 3.59 -7.95 -7.46
C MET A 207 3.67 -8.99 -8.59
N HIS A 208 2.83 -10.03 -8.56
CA HIS A 208 2.83 -11.03 -9.62
C HIS A 208 2.54 -10.38 -10.98
N PRO A 209 3.36 -10.58 -12.03
CA PRO A 209 3.27 -9.81 -13.28
C PRO A 209 1.89 -9.87 -13.94
N THR A 210 1.22 -11.03 -13.89
CA THR A 210 -0.12 -11.18 -14.49
C THR A 210 -1.20 -10.45 -13.69
N VAL A 211 -1.07 -10.36 -12.36
CA VAL A 211 -1.99 -9.57 -11.52
C VAL A 211 -1.82 -8.09 -11.85
N ARG A 212 -0.57 -7.61 -11.87
CA ARG A 212 -0.22 -6.23 -12.23
C ARG A 212 -0.74 -5.81 -13.60
N ILE A 213 -0.61 -6.69 -14.60
CA ILE A 213 -1.17 -6.45 -15.94
C ILE A 213 -2.70 -6.30 -15.87
N ALA A 214 -3.39 -7.22 -15.21
CA ALA A 214 -4.84 -7.18 -15.11
C ALA A 214 -5.32 -5.93 -14.37
N ASP A 215 -4.66 -5.57 -13.27
CA ASP A 215 -4.92 -4.35 -12.51
C ASP A 215 -4.74 -3.09 -13.36
N THR A 216 -3.65 -3.00 -14.13
CA THR A 216 -3.41 -1.86 -15.02
C THR A 216 -4.45 -1.78 -16.13
N MET A 217 -4.85 -2.91 -16.72
CA MET A 217 -5.93 -2.94 -17.71
C MET A 217 -7.25 -2.46 -17.12
N LEU A 218 -7.62 -2.91 -15.91
CA LEU A 218 -8.83 -2.45 -15.23
C LEU A 218 -8.76 -0.96 -14.88
N LYS A 219 -7.63 -0.48 -14.37
CA LYS A 219 -7.39 0.94 -14.11
C LYS A 219 -7.65 1.78 -15.37
N ARG A 220 -7.07 1.38 -16.52
CA ARG A 220 -7.25 2.09 -17.79
C ARG A 220 -8.69 2.03 -18.30
N ALA A 221 -9.38 0.90 -18.11
CA ALA A 221 -10.80 0.79 -18.44
C ALA A 221 -11.62 1.84 -17.68
N VAL A 222 -11.43 1.92 -16.36
CA VAL A 222 -12.19 2.84 -15.48
C VAL A 222 -11.81 4.29 -15.73
N ILE A 223 -10.51 4.60 -15.84
CA ILE A 223 -10.03 5.97 -16.15
C ILE A 223 -10.61 6.44 -17.49
N GLY A 224 -10.64 5.58 -18.50
CA GLY A 224 -11.23 5.88 -19.80
C GLY A 224 -12.70 6.29 -19.70
N GLU A 225 -13.51 5.57 -18.93
CA GLU A 225 -14.92 5.92 -18.72
C GLU A 225 -15.11 7.19 -17.88
N ILE A 226 -14.22 7.46 -16.92
CA ILE A 226 -14.20 8.73 -16.17
C ILE A 226 -13.88 9.90 -17.11
N HIS A 227 -12.89 9.75 -18.00
CA HIS A 227 -12.51 10.78 -18.97
C HIS A 227 -13.63 11.09 -19.97
N LYS A 228 -14.36 10.05 -20.42
CA LYS A 228 -15.56 10.19 -21.26
C LYS A 228 -16.77 10.77 -20.51
N LYS A 229 -16.67 10.95 -19.19
CA LYS A 229 -17.76 11.38 -18.28
C LYS A 229 -18.93 10.42 -18.19
N ASN A 230 -18.70 9.14 -18.50
CA ASN A 230 -19.69 8.07 -18.34
C ASN A 230 -19.76 7.57 -16.88
N LEU A 231 -18.69 7.77 -16.11
CA LEU A 231 -18.58 7.40 -14.69
C LEU A 231 -18.04 8.56 -13.86
N ASN A 232 -18.66 8.88 -12.73
CA ASN A 232 -18.08 9.81 -11.77
C ASN A 232 -17.18 9.06 -10.78
N LEU A 233 -16.00 9.61 -10.49
CA LEU A 233 -15.09 9.03 -9.49
C LEU A 233 -15.75 8.82 -8.12
N LYS A 234 -16.69 9.69 -7.73
CA LYS A 234 -17.42 9.57 -6.46
C LYS A 234 -18.33 8.35 -6.41
N ASP A 235 -18.81 7.86 -7.55
CA ASP A 235 -19.73 6.72 -7.61
C ASP A 235 -19.02 5.40 -7.24
N LEU A 236 -17.69 5.32 -7.43
CA LEU A 236 -16.89 4.18 -6.97
C LEU A 236 -17.03 3.92 -5.47
N SER A 237 -17.30 4.95 -4.67
CA SER A 237 -17.51 4.78 -3.22
C SER A 237 -18.82 4.06 -2.85
N LYS A 238 -19.74 3.95 -3.81
CA LYS A 238 -21.05 3.30 -3.63
C LYS A 238 -21.11 1.94 -4.33
N MET A 239 -20.39 1.79 -5.44
CA MET A 239 -20.32 0.55 -6.21
C MET A 239 -19.57 -0.57 -5.49
N ASP A 240 -19.92 -1.82 -5.75
CA ASP A 240 -19.09 -3.01 -5.50
C ASP A 240 -18.45 -3.57 -6.79
N ASP A 241 -17.77 -4.73 -6.73
CA ASP A 241 -17.15 -5.34 -7.92
C ASP A 241 -18.19 -5.67 -9.00
N ILE A 242 -19.39 -6.07 -8.61
CA ILE A 242 -20.46 -6.50 -9.52
C ILE A 242 -21.01 -5.27 -10.26
N ASP A 243 -21.29 -4.19 -9.54
CA ASP A 243 -21.76 -2.93 -10.11
C ASP A 243 -20.80 -2.41 -11.19
N LEU A 244 -19.50 -2.36 -10.86
CA LEU A 244 -18.50 -1.83 -11.79
C LEU A 244 -18.33 -2.71 -13.02
N VAL A 245 -18.30 -4.04 -12.84
CA VAL A 245 -18.19 -4.97 -13.98
C VAL A 245 -19.43 -4.87 -14.86
N SER A 246 -20.62 -4.79 -14.27
CA SER A 246 -21.87 -4.60 -15.01
C SER A 246 -21.83 -3.30 -15.82
N PHE A 247 -21.42 -2.20 -15.20
CA PHE A 247 -21.25 -0.91 -15.88
C PHE A 247 -20.29 -1.00 -17.06
N LEU A 248 -19.08 -1.53 -16.87
CA LEU A 248 -18.05 -1.63 -17.91
C LEU A 248 -18.47 -2.57 -19.06
N ARG A 249 -19.23 -3.63 -18.78
CA ARG A 249 -19.78 -4.52 -19.81
C ARG A 249 -20.84 -3.82 -20.64
N ASN A 250 -21.74 -3.08 -20.00
CA ASN A 250 -22.81 -2.33 -20.69
C ASN A 250 -22.28 -1.16 -21.51
N SER A 251 -21.11 -0.61 -21.14
CA SER A 251 -20.41 0.41 -21.94
C SER A 251 -19.57 -0.19 -23.08
N GLU A 252 -19.71 -1.48 -23.36
CA GLU A 252 -18.93 -2.25 -24.36
C GLU A 252 -17.41 -2.05 -24.22
N ASN A 253 -16.92 -1.90 -22.98
CA ASN A 253 -15.51 -1.57 -22.75
C ASN A 253 -14.60 -2.72 -23.21
N TYR A 254 -13.73 -2.44 -24.19
CA TYR A 254 -12.89 -3.46 -24.81
C TYR A 254 -11.89 -4.11 -23.83
N LEU A 255 -11.35 -3.36 -22.86
CA LEU A 255 -10.44 -3.88 -21.85
C LEU A 255 -11.17 -4.81 -20.90
N MET A 256 -12.39 -4.47 -20.48
CA MET A 256 -13.21 -5.35 -19.66
C MET A 256 -13.53 -6.67 -20.39
N ASN A 257 -13.92 -6.60 -21.68
CA ASN A 257 -14.13 -7.79 -22.51
C ASN A 257 -12.86 -8.67 -22.62
N ARG A 258 -11.66 -8.06 -22.69
CA ARG A 258 -10.40 -8.80 -22.65
C ARG A 258 -10.15 -9.44 -21.28
N ILE A 259 -10.42 -8.74 -20.18
CA ILE A 259 -10.28 -9.27 -18.81
C ILE A 259 -11.24 -10.45 -18.60
N ASP A 260 -12.50 -10.33 -19.00
CA ASP A 260 -13.52 -11.39 -18.89
C ASP A 260 -13.09 -12.68 -19.60
N LYS A 261 -12.49 -12.55 -20.79
CA LYS A 261 -11.96 -13.68 -21.58
C LYS A 261 -10.56 -14.12 -21.17
N ARG A 262 -9.99 -13.52 -20.11
CA ARG A 262 -8.59 -13.69 -19.67
C ARG A 262 -7.57 -13.48 -20.81
N ASN A 263 -7.93 -12.67 -21.82
CA ASN A 263 -7.05 -12.23 -22.90
C ASN A 263 -6.24 -10.99 -22.47
N LEU A 264 -5.43 -11.17 -21.43
CA LEU A 264 -4.64 -10.11 -20.83
C LEU A 264 -3.49 -9.66 -21.74
N TYR A 265 -3.06 -8.41 -21.56
CA TYR A 265 -1.85 -7.87 -22.17
C TYR A 265 -0.62 -8.66 -21.71
N LYS A 266 0.54 -8.36 -22.29
CA LYS A 266 1.81 -8.96 -21.93
C LYS A 266 2.86 -7.89 -21.67
N ASN A 267 3.74 -8.18 -20.72
CA ASN A 267 4.92 -7.36 -20.49
C ASN A 267 5.86 -7.44 -21.69
N ILE A 268 6.26 -6.28 -22.20
CA ILE A 268 7.23 -6.16 -23.28
C ILE A 268 8.57 -5.62 -22.78
N ILE A 269 8.55 -4.70 -21.80
CA ILE A 269 9.73 -4.10 -21.19
C ILE A 269 9.50 -3.99 -19.69
N THR A 270 10.55 -4.28 -18.93
CA THR A 270 10.64 -3.97 -17.50
C THR A 270 11.95 -3.23 -17.25
N TYR A 271 11.85 -2.07 -16.60
CA TYR A 271 12.98 -1.35 -16.03
C TYR A 271 13.01 -1.63 -14.53
N SER A 272 14.07 -2.28 -14.08
CA SER A 272 14.31 -2.54 -12.67
C SER A 272 14.91 -1.30 -12.00
N TYR A 273 14.84 -1.24 -10.67
CA TYR A 273 15.42 -0.15 -9.89
C TYR A 273 16.87 0.24 -10.28
N PHE A 274 17.72 -0.75 -10.59
CA PHE A 274 19.13 -0.53 -10.95
C PHE A 274 19.38 -0.22 -12.43
N ASP A 275 18.39 -0.44 -13.29
CA ASP A 275 18.46 -0.06 -14.70
C ASP A 275 18.33 1.47 -14.87
N LEU A 276 17.86 2.16 -13.83
CA LEU A 276 17.53 3.58 -13.83
C LEU A 276 18.47 4.40 -12.93
N LYS A 277 18.92 5.53 -13.46
CA LYS A 277 19.64 6.56 -12.71
C LYS A 277 18.76 7.15 -11.61
N PRO A 278 19.36 7.72 -10.54
CA PRO A 278 18.60 8.40 -9.48
C PRO A 278 17.60 9.45 -9.97
N ILE A 279 17.96 10.22 -11.01
CA ILE A 279 17.10 11.23 -11.64
C ILE A 279 15.89 10.59 -12.34
N GLU A 280 16.10 9.52 -13.11
CA GLU A 280 15.04 8.83 -13.83
C GLU A 280 14.04 8.23 -12.83
N ARG A 281 14.55 7.61 -11.76
CA ARG A 281 13.71 7.12 -10.65
C ARG A 281 12.87 8.23 -10.05
N TRP A 282 13.45 9.40 -9.80
CA TRP A 282 12.74 10.56 -9.26
C TRP A 282 11.60 11.03 -10.15
N ILE A 283 11.81 11.07 -11.46
CA ILE A 283 10.77 11.44 -12.43
C ILE A 283 9.61 10.46 -12.33
N PHE A 284 9.89 9.16 -12.49
CA PHE A 284 8.84 8.13 -12.50
C PHE A 284 8.04 8.05 -11.19
N VAL A 285 8.68 8.17 -10.03
CA VAL A 285 7.94 8.14 -8.75
C VAL A 285 7.09 9.39 -8.49
N ASN A 286 7.25 10.43 -9.30
CA ASN A 286 6.49 11.67 -9.22
C ASN A 286 5.55 11.90 -10.41
N LEU A 287 5.56 11.02 -11.43
CA LEU A 287 4.54 11.07 -12.47
C LEU A 287 3.16 10.83 -11.85
N GLY A 288 2.27 11.79 -12.06
CA GLY A 288 0.86 11.62 -11.79
C GLY A 288 0.18 10.83 -12.90
N GLU A 289 -1.08 10.50 -12.69
CA GLU A 289 -1.84 9.73 -13.68
C GLU A 289 -2.05 10.48 -14.99
N LYS A 290 -2.21 11.81 -14.94
CA LYS A 290 -2.38 12.63 -16.15
C LYS A 290 -1.13 12.59 -17.02
N GLU A 291 0.04 12.69 -16.41
CA GLU A 291 1.33 12.61 -17.10
C GLU A 291 1.56 11.21 -17.67
N ILE A 292 1.15 10.16 -16.95
CA ILE A 292 1.21 8.78 -17.46
C ILE A 292 0.31 8.62 -18.68
N LEU A 293 -0.93 9.10 -18.64
CA LEU A 293 -1.85 9.00 -19.79
C LEU A 293 -1.33 9.77 -21.00
N SER A 294 -0.77 10.97 -20.81
CA SER A 294 -0.15 11.73 -21.89
C SER A 294 1.06 11.00 -22.50
N LEU A 295 1.83 10.28 -21.68
CA LEU A 295 2.91 9.42 -22.17
C LEU A 295 2.37 8.23 -22.97
N GLU A 296 1.30 7.59 -22.49
CA GLU A 296 0.67 6.47 -23.20
C GLU A 296 0.05 6.91 -24.54
N GLU A 297 -0.50 8.12 -24.62
CA GLU A 297 -0.97 8.73 -25.89
C GLU A 297 0.18 8.88 -26.90
N LYS A 298 1.32 9.44 -26.47
CA LYS A 298 2.52 9.52 -27.33
C LYS A 298 3.02 8.15 -27.78
N LEU A 299 2.96 7.15 -26.88
CA LEU A 299 3.31 5.78 -27.23
C LEU A 299 2.33 5.19 -28.25
N TYR A 300 1.04 5.48 -28.12
CA TYR A 300 0.06 5.06 -29.11
C TYR A 300 0.33 5.70 -30.48
N GLU A 301 0.63 6.99 -30.54
CA GLU A 301 0.98 7.70 -31.79
C GLU A 301 2.22 7.10 -32.47
N GLU A 302 3.24 6.72 -31.69
CA GLU A 302 4.50 6.17 -32.19
C GLU A 302 4.40 4.71 -32.67
N PHE A 303 3.56 3.90 -32.01
CA PHE A 303 3.53 2.45 -32.19
C PHE A 303 2.20 1.91 -32.77
N GLY A 304 1.17 2.74 -32.89
CA GLY A 304 -0.14 2.35 -33.43
C GLY A 304 -0.89 1.30 -32.61
N CYS A 305 -0.58 1.18 -31.32
CA CYS A 305 -1.27 0.27 -30.41
C CYS A 305 -1.16 0.73 -28.95
N ASP A 306 -2.08 0.27 -28.11
CA ASP A 306 -2.08 0.61 -26.69
C ASP A 306 -0.84 0.03 -25.98
N LEU A 307 -0.04 0.93 -25.40
CA LEU A 307 1.06 0.59 -24.51
C LEU A 307 0.79 1.19 -23.14
N PHE A 308 0.56 0.35 -22.14
CA PHE A 308 0.28 0.81 -20.77
C PHE A 308 1.53 0.80 -19.91
N ILE A 309 1.77 1.90 -19.21
CA ILE A 309 2.87 2.07 -18.27
C ILE A 309 2.35 1.78 -16.85
N ASP A 310 3.00 0.82 -16.20
CA ASP A 310 2.76 0.46 -14.82
C ASP A 310 3.99 0.75 -13.96
N ILE A 311 3.87 1.76 -13.10
CA ILE A 311 4.90 2.15 -12.14
C ILE A 311 4.53 1.52 -10.79
N TYR A 312 5.40 0.65 -10.29
CA TYR A 312 5.09 -0.08 -9.07
C TYR A 312 5.11 0.89 -7.88
N PRO A 313 4.26 0.68 -6.86
CA PRO A 313 4.28 1.53 -5.68
C PRO A 313 5.63 1.41 -4.97
N ILE A 314 6.12 2.52 -4.43
CA ILE A 314 7.34 2.50 -3.61
C ILE A 314 7.08 1.59 -2.41
N PRO A 315 7.92 0.57 -2.17
CA PRO A 315 7.79 -0.29 -1.00
C PRO A 315 7.78 0.55 0.28
N LYS A 316 6.77 0.35 1.14
CA LYS A 316 6.70 0.93 2.48
C LYS A 316 7.03 -0.18 3.47
N MET A 317 8.11 0.00 4.24
CA MET A 317 8.51 -0.93 5.29
C MET A 317 8.47 -0.24 6.65
N GLU A 318 7.26 -0.14 7.20
CA GLU A 318 7.06 0.45 8.53
C GLU A 318 7.55 -0.50 9.64
N GLU A 319 7.57 -1.81 9.35
CA GLU A 319 7.91 -2.90 10.26
C GLU A 319 9.38 -2.91 10.73
N HIS A 320 10.30 -2.31 9.97
CA HIS A 320 11.68 -2.13 10.46
C HIS A 320 11.76 -1.20 11.67
N ASN A 321 10.73 -0.38 11.87
CA ASN A 321 10.64 0.53 13.00
C ASN A 321 9.99 -0.12 14.23
N VAL A 322 9.70 -1.43 14.20
CA VAL A 322 9.21 -2.17 15.37
C VAL A 322 10.21 -2.04 16.51
N TYR A 323 9.69 -1.69 17.69
CA TYR A 323 10.49 -1.62 18.91
C TYR A 323 10.60 -2.99 19.56
N VAL A 324 11.83 -3.39 19.87
CA VAL A 324 12.16 -4.62 20.59
C VAL A 324 12.60 -4.28 22.01
N ILE A 325 11.91 -4.85 22.99
CA ILE A 325 12.08 -4.56 24.42
C ILE A 325 12.83 -5.70 25.11
N SER A 326 13.89 -5.35 25.82
CA SER A 326 14.72 -6.29 26.59
C SER A 326 15.12 -5.66 27.92
N ASP A 327 15.73 -6.46 28.80
CA ASP A 327 16.29 -5.98 30.07
C ASP A 327 17.39 -4.92 29.87
N LYS A 328 18.00 -4.88 28.68
CA LYS A 328 19.04 -3.90 28.30
C LYS A 328 18.46 -2.59 27.75
N GLY A 329 17.14 -2.49 27.61
CA GLY A 329 16.44 -1.33 27.06
C GLY A 329 15.66 -1.62 25.77
N VAL A 330 15.27 -0.55 25.09
CA VAL A 330 14.45 -0.57 23.87
C VAL A 330 15.32 -0.28 22.65
N ASN A 331 15.31 -1.17 21.67
CA ASN A 331 16.03 -1.03 20.40
C ASN A 331 15.04 -1.16 19.24
N ARG A 332 15.42 -0.75 18.02
CA ARG A 332 14.63 -1.07 16.83
C ARG A 332 14.95 -2.47 16.34
N LEU A 333 14.00 -3.10 15.66
CA LEU A 333 14.17 -4.44 15.10
C LEU A 333 15.36 -4.53 14.13
N ASP A 334 15.54 -3.53 13.27
CA ASP A 334 16.65 -3.47 12.32
C ASP A 334 18.03 -3.23 12.95
N GLU A 335 18.08 -2.86 14.24
CA GLU A 335 19.32 -2.73 15.02
C GLU A 335 19.73 -4.06 15.69
N VAL A 336 18.78 -4.98 15.89
CA VAL A 336 18.98 -6.23 16.63
C VAL A 336 18.82 -7.48 15.78
N SER A 337 18.20 -7.38 14.59
CA SER A 337 17.99 -8.47 13.64
C SER A 337 18.72 -8.21 12.32
N PRO A 338 19.79 -8.97 12.01
CA PRO A 338 20.46 -8.92 10.70
C PRO A 338 19.50 -9.25 9.55
N LEU A 339 18.54 -10.15 9.77
CA LEU A 339 17.54 -10.52 8.78
C LEU A 339 16.67 -9.31 8.43
N ALA A 340 16.09 -8.65 9.43
CA ALA A 340 15.29 -7.44 9.22
C ALA A 340 16.09 -6.35 8.50
N GLN A 341 17.36 -6.15 8.89
CA GLN A 341 18.24 -5.18 8.21
C GLN A 341 18.44 -5.53 6.72
N SER A 342 18.58 -6.81 6.38
CA SER A 342 18.86 -7.29 5.02
C SER A 342 17.64 -7.28 4.08
N LEU A 343 16.42 -7.36 4.63
CA LEU A 343 15.19 -7.37 3.82
C LEU A 343 14.89 -6.02 3.18
N LYS A 344 15.33 -4.91 3.78
CA LYS A 344 15.08 -3.55 3.27
C LYS A 344 15.64 -3.31 1.86
N PRO A 345 16.93 -3.59 1.57
CA PRO A 345 17.45 -3.55 0.21
C PRO A 345 16.74 -4.51 -0.76
N SER A 346 16.26 -5.66 -0.28
CA SER A 346 15.61 -6.67 -1.12
C SER A 346 14.24 -6.21 -1.61
N GLU A 347 13.46 -5.49 -0.81
CA GLU A 347 12.19 -4.92 -1.25
C GLU A 347 12.35 -3.78 -2.26
N ILE A 348 13.39 -2.96 -2.13
CA ILE A 348 13.70 -1.92 -3.14
C ILE A 348 13.85 -2.52 -4.54
N ARG A 349 14.33 -3.77 -4.64
CA ARG A 349 14.46 -4.51 -5.92
C ARG A 349 13.13 -4.93 -6.53
N LEU A 350 12.06 -4.94 -5.76
CA LEU A 350 10.71 -5.26 -6.25
C LEU A 350 10.07 -4.07 -6.97
N TRP A 351 10.63 -2.87 -6.82
CA TRP A 351 10.17 -1.70 -7.54
C TRP A 351 10.62 -1.76 -9.00
N ASN A 352 9.62 -1.82 -9.89
CA ASN A 352 9.80 -1.92 -11.32
C ASN A 352 8.91 -0.91 -12.04
N ILE A 353 9.30 -0.60 -13.28
CA ILE A 353 8.43 0.06 -14.25
C ILE A 353 8.23 -0.92 -15.39
N SER A 354 6.97 -1.24 -15.67
CA SER A 354 6.61 -2.21 -16.68
C SER A 354 5.80 -1.57 -17.78
N ILE A 355 6.03 -2.01 -19.01
CA ILE A 355 5.22 -1.61 -20.17
C ILE A 355 4.49 -2.84 -20.69
N TYR A 356 3.18 -2.70 -20.86
CA TYR A 356 2.27 -3.77 -21.27
C TYR A 356 1.67 -3.48 -22.64
N THR A 357 1.53 -4.52 -23.46
CA THR A 357 1.00 -4.42 -24.83
C THR A 357 0.06 -5.60 -25.14
N PRO A 358 -0.86 -5.48 -26.11
CA PRO A 358 -1.59 -6.63 -26.63
C PRO A 358 -0.65 -7.76 -27.07
N LYS A 359 -1.00 -9.01 -26.74
CA LYS A 359 -0.16 -10.20 -27.02
C LYS A 359 0.19 -10.31 -28.50
N GLU A 360 -0.77 -10.01 -29.35
CA GLU A 360 -0.70 -10.01 -30.80
C GLU A 360 0.33 -9.02 -31.38
N LYS A 361 0.66 -7.93 -30.66
CA LYS A 361 1.59 -6.88 -31.12
C LYS A 361 3.05 -7.09 -30.72
N ILE A 362 3.34 -8.05 -29.84
CA ILE A 362 4.69 -8.24 -29.27
C ILE A 362 5.75 -8.48 -30.36
N LYS A 363 5.46 -9.33 -31.36
CA LYS A 363 6.44 -9.70 -32.38
C LYS A 363 6.83 -8.47 -33.23
N GLU A 364 5.83 -7.77 -33.74
CA GLU A 364 5.96 -6.53 -34.51
C GLU A 364 6.75 -5.46 -33.74
N LEU A 365 6.44 -5.26 -32.46
CA LEU A 365 7.12 -4.25 -31.63
C LEU A 365 8.58 -4.61 -31.34
N LYS A 366 8.89 -5.89 -31.13
CA LYS A 366 10.27 -6.35 -30.91
C LYS A 366 11.15 -6.18 -32.15
N GLU A 367 10.60 -6.47 -33.34
CA GLU A 367 11.31 -6.27 -34.61
C GLU A 367 11.60 -4.79 -34.90
N ASN A 368 10.77 -3.87 -34.38
CA ASN A 368 10.90 -2.43 -34.52
C ASN A 368 11.73 -1.73 -33.41
N ASN A 369 12.60 -2.46 -32.69
CA ASN A 369 13.48 -1.92 -31.64
C ASN A 369 12.74 -1.05 -30.60
N ILE A 370 11.56 -1.49 -30.13
CA ILE A 370 10.71 -0.75 -29.19
C ILE A 370 11.47 -0.13 -28.01
N LYS A 371 12.45 -0.85 -27.43
CA LYS A 371 13.20 -0.38 -26.27
C LYS A 371 13.96 0.92 -26.54
N ASP A 372 14.59 1.06 -27.70
CA ASP A 372 15.37 2.25 -28.04
C ASP A 372 14.47 3.45 -28.33
N ARG A 373 13.35 3.21 -29.01
CA ARG A 373 12.34 4.24 -29.31
C ARG A 373 11.66 4.76 -28.04
N ILE A 374 11.29 3.86 -27.12
CA ILE A 374 10.75 4.27 -25.81
C ILE A 374 11.79 5.04 -25.00
N ASN A 375 13.04 4.59 -24.98
CA ASN A 375 14.12 5.32 -24.30
C ASN A 375 14.29 6.74 -24.88
N LYS A 376 14.04 6.94 -26.18
CA LYS A 376 14.08 8.27 -26.79
C LYS A 376 12.92 9.15 -26.30
N ILE A 377 11.69 8.64 -26.31
CA ILE A 377 10.51 9.36 -25.79
C ILE A 377 10.70 9.72 -24.32
N LEU A 378 11.22 8.80 -23.51
CA LEU A 378 11.47 9.05 -22.09
C LEU A 378 12.57 10.10 -21.85
N LYS A 379 13.55 10.25 -22.75
CA LYS A 379 14.57 11.31 -22.68
C LYS A 379 14.03 12.70 -23.01
N GLU A 380 12.92 12.78 -23.73
CA GLU A 380 12.26 14.03 -24.09
C GLU A 380 11.38 14.59 -22.94
N LEU A 381 11.18 13.82 -21.87
CA LEU A 381 10.58 14.33 -20.63
C LEU A 381 11.51 15.36 -20.00
N ASP A 382 11.00 16.57 -19.71
CA ASP A 382 11.77 17.63 -19.05
C ASP A 382 12.25 17.14 -17.67
N MET A 383 13.57 16.95 -17.53
CA MET A 383 14.18 16.22 -16.41
C MET A 383 14.61 17.14 -15.26
N LYS A 384 13.83 18.18 -14.93
CA LYS A 384 14.18 19.06 -13.81
C LYS A 384 13.76 18.43 -12.48
N ILE A 385 14.70 18.40 -11.53
CA ILE A 385 14.39 18.04 -10.15
C ILE A 385 13.89 19.28 -9.44
N GLU A 386 12.58 19.36 -9.29
CA GLU A 386 11.94 20.31 -8.39
C GLU A 386 11.80 19.67 -7.01
N SER A 387 12.73 20.01 -6.11
CA SER A 387 12.71 19.49 -4.72
C SER A 387 13.25 20.53 -3.75
N LYS A 388 12.36 21.02 -2.87
CA LYS A 388 12.73 21.97 -1.82
C LYS A 388 13.74 21.35 -0.85
N LEU A 389 13.65 20.04 -0.59
CA LEU A 389 14.58 19.35 0.31
C LEU A 389 15.99 19.24 -0.26
N ILE A 390 16.11 19.06 -1.59
CA ILE A 390 17.40 19.12 -2.26
C ILE A 390 17.99 20.52 -2.17
N ASP A 391 17.19 21.56 -2.40
CA ASP A 391 17.67 22.95 -2.33
C ASP A 391 18.14 23.32 -0.93
N ILE A 392 17.42 22.88 0.10
CA ILE A 392 17.86 22.99 1.51
C ILE A 392 19.20 22.25 1.70
N LEU A 393 19.37 21.03 1.19
CA LEU A 393 20.64 20.31 1.35
C LEU A 393 21.79 20.89 0.52
N LYS A 394 21.52 21.59 -0.59
CA LYS A 394 22.53 22.38 -1.31
C LYS A 394 23.01 23.56 -0.46
N GLU A 395 22.10 24.22 0.25
CA GLU A 395 22.38 25.37 1.13
C GLU A 395 23.17 24.95 2.40
N TYR A 396 22.75 23.87 3.07
CA TYR A 396 23.30 23.46 4.37
C TYR A 396 24.36 22.34 4.29
N GLY A 397 24.52 21.69 3.13
CA GLY A 397 25.45 20.58 2.89
C GLY A 397 25.06 19.25 3.55
N SER A 398 24.90 19.24 4.88
CA SER A 398 24.39 18.08 5.62
C SER A 398 23.58 18.50 6.84
N ILE A 399 22.49 17.78 7.12
CA ILE A 399 21.60 18.08 8.24
C ILE A 399 21.59 16.91 9.20
N LYS A 400 21.88 17.20 10.47
CA LYS A 400 21.85 16.22 11.56
C LYS A 400 20.50 16.25 12.28
N GLY A 401 19.74 15.18 12.14
CA GLY A 401 18.45 14.95 12.78
C GLY A 401 17.25 15.33 11.91
N LYS A 402 16.28 14.42 11.83
CA LYS A 402 15.06 14.59 11.03
C LYS A 402 14.20 15.77 11.50
N GLY A 403 14.18 16.05 12.80
CA GLY A 403 13.45 17.20 13.37
C GLY A 403 13.97 18.55 12.87
N ARG A 404 15.29 18.76 12.91
CA ARG A 404 15.91 19.97 12.33
C ARG A 404 15.65 20.09 10.84
N PHE A 405 15.69 18.98 10.11
CA PHE A 405 15.40 18.99 8.68
C PHE A 405 13.94 19.39 8.40
N LEU A 406 13.01 18.89 9.20
CA LEU A 406 11.60 19.28 9.13
C LEU A 406 11.39 20.77 9.47
N GLU A 407 12.12 21.32 10.45
CA GLU A 407 12.05 22.76 10.77
C GLU A 407 12.48 23.63 9.57
N LEU A 408 13.64 23.34 8.98
CA LEU A 408 14.11 24.04 7.77
C LEU A 408 13.14 23.90 6.60
N ALA A 409 12.51 22.72 6.44
CA ALA A 409 11.50 22.52 5.41
C ALA A 409 10.23 23.36 5.66
N LYS A 410 9.80 23.51 6.91
CA LYS A 410 8.68 24.38 7.29
C LYS A 410 8.98 25.85 6.98
N GLU A 411 10.21 26.31 7.19
CA GLU A 411 10.63 27.68 6.83
C GLU A 411 10.52 27.95 5.32
N LYS A 412 10.68 26.91 4.48
CA LYS A 412 10.45 26.96 3.03
C LYS A 412 8.99 26.62 2.63
N GLY A 413 8.06 26.72 3.58
CA GLY A 413 6.61 26.56 3.36
C GLY A 413 6.16 25.13 3.09
N MET A 414 6.85 24.11 3.60
CA MET A 414 6.47 22.71 3.45
C MET A 414 5.69 22.19 4.67
N SER A 415 4.57 21.51 4.44
CA SER A 415 3.84 20.81 5.50
C SER A 415 4.61 19.55 5.97
N PRO A 416 4.37 19.07 7.20
CA PRO A 416 5.01 17.82 7.67
C PRO A 416 4.72 16.62 6.76
N LYS A 417 3.50 16.52 6.21
CA LYS A 417 3.11 15.40 5.33
C LYS A 417 3.91 15.43 4.02
N GLU A 418 4.04 16.60 3.41
CA GLU A 418 4.86 16.79 2.21
C GLU A 418 6.33 16.46 2.49
N PHE A 419 6.87 16.94 3.61
CA PHE A 419 8.25 16.65 4.04
C PHE A 419 8.53 15.15 4.12
N TYR A 420 7.69 14.40 4.83
CA TYR A 420 7.92 12.96 4.99
C TYR A 420 7.78 12.19 3.68
N ASN A 421 6.82 12.58 2.83
CA ASN A 421 6.60 11.96 1.53
C ASN A 421 7.77 12.23 0.57
N GLU A 422 8.18 13.50 0.45
CA GLU A 422 9.27 13.90 -0.44
C GLU A 422 10.61 13.30 0.03
N LEU A 423 10.90 13.37 1.33
CA LEU A 423 12.12 12.79 1.89
C LEU A 423 12.20 11.28 1.63
N HIS A 424 11.08 10.57 1.79
CA HIS A 424 11.02 9.13 1.50
C HIS A 424 11.34 8.84 0.03
N LYS A 425 10.72 9.57 -0.91
CA LYS A 425 11.00 9.44 -2.34
C LYS A 425 12.46 9.75 -2.68
N LEU A 426 13.04 10.80 -2.10
CA LEU A 426 14.43 11.20 -2.34
C LEU A 426 15.44 10.16 -1.85
N ILE A 427 15.19 9.58 -0.67
CA ILE A 427 16.01 8.49 -0.13
C ILE A 427 15.85 7.25 -1.01
N PHE A 428 14.62 6.89 -1.38
CA PHE A 428 14.33 5.77 -2.26
C PHE A 428 15.02 5.91 -3.63
N CYS A 429 14.98 7.08 -4.25
CA CYS A 429 15.66 7.35 -5.53
C CYS A 429 17.19 7.41 -5.39
N GLY A 430 17.73 7.38 -4.16
CA GLY A 430 19.16 7.50 -3.89
C GLY A 430 19.71 8.91 -4.14
N LEU A 431 18.85 9.93 -4.17
CA LEU A 431 19.25 11.34 -4.29
C LEU A 431 19.74 11.90 -2.94
N ILE A 432 19.11 11.47 -1.85
CA ILE A 432 19.54 11.75 -0.47
C ILE A 432 20.10 10.47 0.15
N ARG A 433 21.24 10.59 0.84
CA ARG A 433 21.75 9.54 1.73
C ARG A 433 21.33 9.82 3.16
N GLU A 434 20.75 8.81 3.80
CA GLU A 434 20.46 8.80 5.23
C GLU A 434 21.49 7.89 5.93
N LYS A 435 22.24 8.43 6.90
CA LYS A 435 23.20 7.67 7.71
C LYS A 435 22.86 7.78 9.19
N PHE A 436 22.71 6.65 9.88
CA PHE A 436 22.52 6.67 11.33
C PHE A 436 23.86 6.83 12.05
N ASN A 437 23.97 7.82 12.95
CA ASN A 437 25.14 8.02 13.80
C ASN A 437 24.74 7.94 15.28
N ARG A 438 24.59 6.71 15.80
CA ARG A 438 24.35 6.27 17.21
C ARG A 438 23.23 6.96 18.02
N ARG A 439 22.75 8.13 17.60
CA ARG A 439 21.78 9.00 18.27
C ARG A 439 20.90 9.76 17.26
N LYS A 440 21.43 10.15 16.10
CA LYS A 440 20.67 10.90 15.07
C LYS A 440 21.04 10.44 13.66
N TYR A 441 20.06 10.51 12.76
CA TYR A 441 20.28 10.39 11.31
C TYR A 441 20.93 11.66 10.77
N ILE A 442 21.83 11.49 9.79
CA ILE A 442 22.46 12.56 9.03
C ILE A 442 21.99 12.43 7.59
N TYR A 443 21.44 13.52 7.06
CA TYR A 443 20.94 13.62 5.69
C TYR A 443 21.91 14.47 4.86
N CYS A 444 22.32 13.97 3.69
CA CYS A 444 23.14 14.72 2.74
C CYS A 444 22.83 14.30 1.30
N LEU A 445 23.17 15.17 0.34
CA LEU A 445 23.10 14.81 -1.07
C LEU A 445 24.07 13.67 -1.38
N ASN A 446 23.62 12.72 -2.20
CA ASN A 446 24.48 11.65 -2.68
C ASN A 446 25.58 12.25 -3.58
N LYS A 447 26.87 12.00 -3.33
CA LYS A 447 27.97 12.56 -4.15
C LYS A 447 27.90 12.18 -5.64
N ASN A 448 27.17 11.12 -6.00
CA ASN A 448 26.92 10.77 -7.41
C ASN A 448 25.88 11.70 -8.08
N TYR A 449 25.20 12.54 -7.32
CA TYR A 449 24.20 13.52 -7.76
C TYR A 449 24.82 14.73 -8.48
N SER A 450 25.98 15.20 -8.01
CA SER A 450 26.62 16.43 -8.50
C SER A 450 27.25 16.30 -9.90
N LYS A 451 27.16 15.13 -10.55
CA LYS A 451 27.59 14.91 -11.94
C LYS A 451 26.44 15.02 -12.96
N PHE A 452 25.21 15.17 -12.50
CA PHE A 452 23.99 15.18 -13.34
C PHE A 452 23.16 16.47 -13.23
N LEU A 453 23.69 17.46 -12.50
CA LEU A 453 23.34 18.89 -12.64
C LEU A 453 24.38 19.51 -13.56
#